data_AF-A0A377M6P2-F1
#
_entry.id   AF-A0A377M6P2-F1
#
_cell.length_a   1.000
_cell.length_b   1.000
_cell.length_c   1.000
_cell.angle_alpha   90.00
_cell.angle_beta   90.00
_cell.angle_gamma   90.00
#
_symmetry.space_group_name_H-M   'P 1'
#
loop_
_entity.id
_entity.type
_entity.pdbx_description
1 polymer ?
#
loop_
_entity_poly.entity_id
_entity_poly.type
_entity_poly.pdbx_seq_one_letter_code
_entity_poly.pdbx_strand_id
1 'polypeptide(L)' 'MTSKPGLHPRNRHRSRYDMKALCQSCPPLQDYIVQTPAGEPSVNFADRRR' A
#
# COMPACT_ATOMS: atom_id res chain seq x y z
N MET A 1 11.45 12.15 6.62
CA MET A 1 10.11 12.23 6.00
C MET A 1 10.21 12.97 4.68
N THR A 2 10.48 12.27 3.59
CA THR A 2 10.65 12.88 2.25
C THR A 2 9.31 12.88 1.51
N SER A 3 8.68 14.06 1.45
CA SER A 3 7.47 14.29 0.65
C SER A 3 7.81 14.11 -0.83
N LYS A 4 7.14 13.20 -1.54
CA LYS A 4 7.30 13.06 -2.99
C LYS A 4 7.00 14.41 -3.67
N PRO A 5 7.93 14.98 -4.46
CA PRO A 5 7.65 16.22 -5.19
C PRO A 5 6.50 15.96 -6.18
N GLY A 6 5.50 16.85 -6.19
CA GLY A 6 4.33 16.74 -7.06
C GLY A 6 3.01 16.35 -6.38
N LEU A 7 3.00 16.01 -5.08
CA LEU A 7 1.74 15.80 -4.35
C LEU A 7 1.24 17.08 -3.68
N HIS A 8 -0.06 17.36 -3.83
CA HIS A 8 -0.70 18.52 -3.19
C HIS A 8 -0.54 18.47 -1.66
N PRO A 9 -0.28 19.60 -0.97
CA PRO A 9 -0.08 19.63 0.48
C PRO A 9 -1.24 19.03 1.30
N ARG A 10 -2.48 19.15 0.78
CA ARG A 10 -3.71 18.61 1.39
C ARG A 10 -3.99 17.14 1.07
N ASN A 11 -3.13 16.47 0.30
CA ASN A 11 -3.33 15.06 0.03
C ASN A 11 -3.14 14.27 1.33
N ARG A 12 -4.21 13.62 1.80
CA ARG A 12 -4.20 12.77 3.01
C ARG A 12 -3.34 11.51 2.82
N HIS A 13 -3.02 11.17 1.58
CA HIS A 13 -2.27 9.98 1.17
C HIS A 13 -0.79 10.30 0.85
N ARG A 14 -0.20 11.25 1.59
CA ARG A 14 1.24 11.59 1.46
C ARG A 14 2.16 10.54 2.09
N SER A 15 1.64 9.73 2.99
CA SER A 15 2.35 8.65 3.67
C SER A 15 1.89 7.29 3.16
N ARG A 16 2.68 6.24 3.43
CA ARG A 16 2.26 4.86 3.17
C ARG A 16 1.03 4.52 4.00
N TYR A 17 0.14 3.73 3.42
CA TYR A 17 -1.01 3.19 4.14
C TYR A 17 -0.59 2.09 5.10
N ASP A 18 -1.31 1.97 6.20
CA ASP A 18 -1.22 0.80 7.06
C ASP A 18 -1.96 -0.37 6.39
N MET A 19 -1.19 -1.25 5.76
CA MET A 19 -1.72 -2.45 5.10
C MET A 19 -2.46 -3.37 6.08
N LYS A 20 -2.06 -3.41 7.36
CA LYS A 20 -2.74 -4.24 8.36
C LYS A 20 -4.15 -3.71 8.65
N ALA A 21 -4.26 -2.40 8.87
CA ALA A 21 -5.56 -1.76 9.09
C ALA A 21 -6.49 -1.91 7.87
N LEU A 22 -5.94 -1.84 6.66
CA LEU A 22 -6.70 -2.07 5.43
C LEU A 22 -7.21 -3.50 5.31
N CYS A 23 -6.38 -4.51 5.60
CA CYS A 23 -6.82 -5.90 5.63
C CYS A 23 -7.86 -6.17 6.72
N GLN A 24 -7.83 -5.46 7.85
CA GLN A 24 -8.88 -5.55 8.87
C GLN A 24 -10.21 -5.01 8.37
N SER A 25 -10.21 -3.89 7.65
CA SER A 25 -11.42 -3.33 7.06
C SER A 25 -11.94 -4.14 5.87
N CYS A 26 -11.04 -4.76 5.11
CA CYS A 26 -11.33 -5.52 3.90
C CYS A 26 -10.55 -6.84 3.93
N PRO A 27 -11.06 -7.89 4.59
CA PRO A 27 -10.37 -9.18 4.68
C PRO A 27 -9.94 -9.78 3.32
N PRO A 28 -10.71 -9.66 2.21
CA PRO A 28 -10.28 -10.17 0.91
C PRO A 28 -9.02 -9.50 0.35
N LEU A 29 -8.64 -8.31 0.84
CA LEU A 29 -7.42 -7.62 0.39
C LEU A 29 -6.17 -8.41 0.77
N GLN A 30 -6.24 -9.22 1.83
CA GLN A 30 -5.11 -9.98 2.34
C GLN A 30 -4.55 -10.97 1.31
N ASP A 31 -5.39 -11.51 0.43
CA ASP A 31 -4.99 -12.45 -0.64
C ASP A 31 -4.14 -11.79 -1.73
N TYR A 32 -4.16 -10.45 -1.80
CA TYR A 32 -3.40 -9.64 -2.76
C TYR A 32 -2.14 -9.03 -2.15
N ILE A 33 -1.95 -9.16 -0.84
CA ILE A 33 -0.75 -8.66 -0.15
C ILE A 33 0.40 -9.63 -0.38
N VAL A 34 1.50 -9.10 -0.91
CA VAL A 34 2.78 -9.77 -1.11
C VAL A 34 3.84 -9.17 -0.20
N GLN A 35 4.84 -9.96 0.17
CA GLN A 35 6.04 -9.43 0.83
C GLN A 35 7.03 -8.95 -0.22
N THR A 36 7.48 -7.71 -0.07
CA THR A 36 8.60 -7.18 -0.87
C THR A 36 9.92 -7.83 -0.44
N PRO A 37 10.98 -7.78 -1.25
CA PRO A 37 12.31 -8.25 -0.86
C PRO A 37 12.86 -7.57 0.41
N ALA A 38 12.35 -6.38 0.74
CA ALA A 38 12.67 -5.65 1.97
C ALA A 38 11.88 -6.15 3.21
N GLY A 39 11.01 -7.16 3.05
CA GLY A 39 10.17 -7.72 4.11
C GLY A 39 8.90 -6.92 4.42
N GLU A 40 8.61 -5.86 3.65
CA GLU A 40 7.44 -5.02 3.87
C GLU A 40 6.22 -5.53 3.08
N PRO A 41 5.00 -5.49 3.67
CA PRO A 41 3.78 -5.85 2.96
C PRO A 41 3.44 -4.81 1.89
N SER A 42 3.14 -5.27 0.69
CA SER A 42 2.78 -4.44 -0.47
C SER A 42 1.80 -5.19 -1.37
N VAL A 43 1.34 -4.56 -2.44
CA VAL A 43 0.52 -5.18 -3.49
C VAL A 43 1.34 -5.27 -4.78
N ASN A 44 1.25 -6.41 -5.48
CA ASN A 44 1.90 -6.57 -6.77
C ASN A 44 1.00 -6.05 -7.91
N PHE A 45 1.16 -4.78 -8.27
CA PHE A 45 0.38 -4.14 -9.35
C PHE A 45 0.72 -4.65 -10.76
N ALA A 46 1.79 -5.45 -10.93
CA ALA A 46 2.15 -6.04 -12.21
C ALA A 46 1.44 -7.38 -12.47
N ASP A 47 0.81 -7.97 -11.43
CA ASP A 47 -0.02 -9.14 -11.63
C ASP A 47 -1.37 -8.71 -12.22
N ARG A 48 -1.59 -9.04 -13.50
CA ARG A 48 -2.86 -8.76 -14.19
C ARG A 48 -3.94 -9.80 -13.85
N ARG A 49 -3.56 -10.97 -13.34
CA ARG A 49 -4.46 -12.11 -13.16
C ARG A 49 -5.07 -12.19 -11.76
N ARG A 50 -4.67 -11.28 -10.87
CA ARG A 50 -5.24 -11.08 -9.53
C ARG A 50 -5.71 -9.64 -9.41
#